data_AF-A0A1Q5SH41-F1
#
_entry.id   AF-A0A1Q5SH41-F1
#
_cell.length_a   1.000
_cell.length_b   1.000
_cell.length_c   1.000
_cell.angle_alpha   90.00
_cell.angle_beta   90.00
_cell.angle_gamma   90.00
#
_symmetry.space_group_name_H-M   'P 1'
#
loop_
_entity.id
_entity.type
_entity.pdbx_description
1 polymer ?
#
loop_
_entity_poly.entity_id
_entity_poly.type
_entity_poly.pdbx_seq_one_letter_code
_entity_poly.pdbx_strand_id
1 'polypeptide(L)' 'IQPSINEEIAETLQKLISEKNLAMIVVEQKREFIAVLAKRVLLMQKGSITGEMTAAELLAHDTFH' A
#
# COMPACT_ATOMS: atom_id res chain seq x y z
N ILE A 1 -4.04 -19.75 -4.91
CA ILE A 1 -3.35 -18.88 -5.88
C ILE A 1 -1.90 -18.84 -5.42
N GLN A 2 -0.95 -19.17 -6.30
CA GLN A 2 0.47 -19.27 -5.93
C GLN A 2 0.91 -17.96 -5.24
N PRO A 3 1.60 -18.01 -4.08
CA PRO A 3 1.94 -16.81 -3.28
C PRO A 3 2.68 -15.69 -4.05
N SER A 4 3.23 -15.98 -5.23
CA SER A 4 4.21 -15.14 -5.93
C SER A 4 3.67 -13.97 -6.75
N ILE A 5 2.39 -13.94 -7.15
CA ILE A 5 1.91 -12.90 -8.10
C ILE A 5 1.86 -11.50 -7.46
N ASN A 6 1.38 -11.39 -6.22
CA ASN A 6 1.29 -10.06 -5.58
C ASN A 6 2.69 -9.49 -5.29
N GLU A 7 3.65 -10.35 -4.93
CA GLU A 7 5.04 -9.95 -4.72
C GLU A 7 5.67 -9.47 -6.04
N GLU A 8 5.50 -10.23 -7.12
CA GLU A 8 6.01 -9.87 -8.45
C GLU A 8 5.40 -8.55 -8.98
N ILE A 9 4.10 -8.35 -8.76
CA ILE A 9 3.42 -7.08 -9.11
C ILE A 9 4.02 -5.94 -8.27
N ALA A 10 4.19 -6.12 -6.95
CA ALA A 10 4.72 -5.08 -6.08
C ALA A 10 6.14 -4.68 -6.50
N GLU A 11 7.00 -5.66 -6.79
CA GLU A 11 8.36 -5.40 -7.29
C GLU A 11 8.35 -4.63 -8.60
N THR A 12 7.47 -5.01 -9.54
CA THR A 12 7.34 -4.33 -10.83
C THR A 12 6.89 -2.87 -10.65
N LEU A 13 5.92 -2.62 -9.77
CA LEU A 13 5.42 -1.28 -9.49
C LEU A 13 6.47 -0.41 -8.78
N GLN A 14 7.25 -0.95 -7.84
CA GLN A 14 8.36 -0.23 -7.23
C GLN A 14 9.39 0.22 -8.26
N LYS A 15 9.78 -0.66 -9.20
CA LYS A 15 10.70 -0.31 -10.28
C LYS A 15 10.15 0.82 -11.13
N LEU A 16 8.88 0.76 -11.52
CA LEU A 16 8.24 1.82 -12.30
C LEU A 16 8.23 3.17 -11.56
N ILE A 17 7.85 3.19 -10.27
CA ILE A 17 7.82 4.42 -9.47
C ILE A 17 9.21 5.04 -9.40
N SER A 18 10.24 4.22 -9.11
CA SER A 18 11.61 4.69 -8.92
C SER A 18 12.29 5.15 -10.22
N GLU A 19 12.15 4.38 -11.31
CA GLU A 19 12.80 4.67 -12.59
C GLU A 19 12.15 5.83 -13.35
N LYS A 20 10.83 6.03 -13.17
CA LYS A 20 10.06 7.01 -13.95
C LYS A 20 9.67 8.25 -13.14
N ASN A 21 10.04 8.31 -11.86
CA ASN A 21 9.66 9.37 -10.92
C ASN A 21 8.15 9.67 -10.95
N LEU A 22 7.34 8.61 -10.91
CA LEU A 22 5.88 8.70 -11.01
C LEU A 22 5.23 8.83 -9.63
N ALA A 23 4.16 9.61 -9.57
CA ALA A 23 3.20 9.52 -8.47
C ALA A 23 2.22 8.36 -8.77
N MET A 24 2.05 7.44 -7.81
CA MET A 24 1.11 6.32 -7.91
C MET A 24 0.15 6.36 -6.72
N ILE A 25 -1.13 6.15 -6.99
CA ILE A 25 -2.16 5.93 -5.97
C ILE A 25 -2.58 4.46 -6.09
N VAL A 26 -2.50 3.74 -4.98
CA VAL A 26 -2.89 2.33 -4.89
C VAL A 26 -4.04 2.22 -3.89
N VAL A 27 -5.07 1.46 -4.24
CA VAL A 27 -6.21 1.17 -3.37
C VAL A 27 -6.28 -0.35 -3.18
N GLU A 28 -6.08 -0.81 -1.95
CA GLU A 28 -5.99 -2.23 -1.63
C GLU A 28 -6.53 -2.52 -0.22
N GLN A 29 -6.85 -3.79 0.05
CA GLN A 29 -7.20 -4.26 1.40
C GLN A 29 -6.04 -5.03 2.08
N LYS A 30 -5.08 -5.52 1.29
CA LYS A 30 -3.92 -6.26 1.81
C LYS A 30 -2.86 -5.31 2.34
N ARG A 31 -2.71 -5.25 3.66
CA ARG A 31 -1.80 -4.32 4.35
C ARG A 31 -0.35 -4.51 3.93
N GLU A 32 0.08 -5.75 3.76
CA GLU A 32 1.46 -6.10 3.40
C GLU A 32 1.82 -5.54 2.02
N PHE A 33 0.88 -5.62 1.05
CA PHE A 33 1.08 -5.08 -0.29
C PHE A 33 1.15 -3.54 -0.27
N ILE A 34 0.28 -2.89 0.49
CA ILE A 34 0.32 -1.43 0.67
C ILE A 34 1.64 -1.02 1.31
N ALA A 35 2.08 -1.72 2.36
CA ALA A 35 3.29 -1.37 3.09
C ALA A 35 4.56 -1.50 2.25
N VAL A 36 4.58 -2.41 1.27
CA VAL A 36 5.68 -2.55 0.31
C VAL A 36 5.74 -1.34 -0.65
N LEU A 37 4.61 -0.79 -1.08
CA LEU A 37 4.57 0.24 -2.13
C LEU A 37 4.49 1.68 -1.59
N ALA A 38 3.81 1.86 -0.47
CA ALA A 38 3.37 3.17 -0.01
C ALA A 38 4.38 3.83 0.92
N LYS A 39 4.63 5.13 0.71
CA LYS A 39 5.32 6.00 1.68
C LYS A 39 4.37 6.58 2.72
N ARG A 40 3.12 6.81 2.31
CA ARG A 40 2.01 7.31 3.12
C ARG A 40 0.76 6.50 2.80
N VAL A 41 -0.12 6.31 3.78
CA VAL A 41 -1.36 5.55 3.64
C VAL A 41 -2.51 6.43 4.11
N LEU A 42 -3.53 6.57 3.28
CA LEU A 42 -4.76 7.27 3.63
C LEU A 42 -5.83 6.23 3.96
N LEU A 43 -6.40 6.33 5.16
CA LEU A 43 -7.53 5.50 5.56
C LEU A 43 -8.81 6.06 4.98
N MET A 44 -9.61 5.22 4.34
CA MET A 44 -10.93 5.58 3.84
C MET A 44 -12.01 4.72 4.50
N GLN A 45 -13.02 5.37 5.07
CA GLN A 45 -14.20 4.73 5.63
C GLN A 45 -15.45 5.49 5.20
N LYS A 46 -16.49 4.76 4.78
CA LYS A 46 -17.79 5.33 4.36
C LYS A 46 -17.65 6.49 3.35
N GLY A 47 -16.73 6.36 2.40
CA GLY A 47 -16.49 7.35 1.35
C GLY A 47 -15.72 8.60 1.80
N SER A 48 -15.18 8.63 3.02
CA SER A 48 -14.39 9.76 3.55
C SER A 48 -13.00 9.31 3.99
N ILE A 49 -12.00 10.19 3.82
CA ILE A 49 -10.66 9.97 4.38
C ILE A 49 -10.73 10.26 5.87
N THR A 50 -10.37 9.28 6.69
CA THR A 50 -10.49 9.36 8.16
C THR A 50 -9.16 9.47 8.87
N GLY A 51 -8.04 9.30 8.16
CA GLY A 51 -6.71 9.44 8.73
C GLY A 51 -5.59 9.26 7.71
N GLU A 52 -4.39 9.64 8.12
CA GLU A 52 -3.14 9.38 7.41
C GLU A 52 -2.17 8.69 8.37
N MET A 53 -1.41 7.73 7.85
CA MET A 53 -0.36 7.03 8.58
C MET A 53 0.78 6.64 7.66
N THR A 54 1.89 6.25 8.27
CA THR A 54 3.02 5.63 7.58
C THR A 54 2.75 4.14 7.31
N ALA A 55 3.47 3.57 6.34
CA ALA A 55 3.43 2.14 6.09
C ALA A 55 3.88 1.31 7.31
N ALA A 56 4.79 1.84 8.13
CA ALA A 56 5.24 1.17 9.35
C ALA A 56 4.13 1.08 10.41
N GLU A 57 3.38 2.17 10.62
CA GLU A 57 2.22 2.19 11.51
C GLU A 57 1.11 1.26 11.03
N LEU A 58 0.89 1.15 9.72
CA LEU A 58 -0.08 0.23 9.13
C LEU A 58 0.22 -1.23 9.50
N LEU A 59 1.49 -1.63 9.51
CA LEU A 59 1.91 -2.99 9.87
C LEU A 59 1.91 -3.24 11.38
N ALA A 60 2.16 -2.20 12.18
CA ALA A 60 2.22 -2.30 13.63
C ALA A 60 0.84 -2.36 14.30
N HIS A 61 -0.22 -1.99 13.58
CA HIS A 61 -1.58 -1.91 14.13
C HIS A 61 -2.47 -2.98 13.51
N ASP A 62 -2.77 -4.01 14.30
CA ASP A 62 -3.57 -5.13 13.83
C ASP A 62 -5.08 -4.81 13.75
N THR A 63 -5.50 -3.68 14.34
CA THR A 63 -6.88 -3.38 14.68
C THR A 63 -7.41 -2.18 13.89
N PHE A 64 -7.52 -2.33 12.57
CA PHE A 64 -8.37 -1.45 11.76
C PHE A 64 -9.56 -2.28 11.27
N HIS A 65 -10.58 -2.38 12.12
CA HIS A 65 -11.89 -2.90 11.76
C HIS A 65 -12.79 -1.78 11.24
#